data_AF-A0A661V5A5-F1
#
_entry.id   AF-A0A661V5A5-F1
#
_cell.length_a   1.000
_cell.length_b   1.000
_cell.length_c   1.000
_cell.angle_alpha   90.00
_cell.angle_beta   90.00
_cell.angle_gamma   90.00
#
_symmetry.space_group_name_H-M   'P 1'
#
loop_
_entity.id
_entity.type
_entity.pdbx_description
1 polymer ?
#
loop_
_entity_poly.entity_id
_entity_poly.type
_entity_poly.pdbx_seq_one_letter_code
_entity_poly.pdbx_strand_id
1 'polypeptide(L)' 'MTERNQTAQHPLWARVLAGLVLVLSLIYIGNPTGGVVELLLDNVPGIGNLDEGAAAYLALMALRYLGVKIPGLGGRKE' A
#
# COMPACT_ATOMS: atom_id res chain seq x y z
N MET A 1 23.49 17.88 -18.23
CA MET A 1 22.25 17.07 -18.08
C MET A 1 22.15 16.68 -16.61
N THR A 2 21.56 17.54 -15.76
CA THR A 2 21.51 17.30 -14.31
C THR A 2 20.16 16.68 -14.01
N GLU A 3 20.10 15.35 -13.97
CA GLU A 3 18.96 14.64 -13.38
C GLU A 3 18.89 15.01 -11.90
N ARG A 4 18.15 16.09 -11.58
CA ARG A 4 17.58 16.27 -10.26
C ARG A 4 16.68 15.05 -10.06
N ASN A 5 17.15 14.06 -9.31
CA ASN A 5 16.27 13.09 -8.67
C ASN A 5 15.31 13.90 -7.79
N GLN A 6 14.15 14.23 -8.36
CA GLN A 6 13.06 14.87 -7.65
C GLN A 6 12.43 13.82 -6.74
N THR A 7 13.10 13.46 -5.65
CA THR A 7 12.36 13.09 -4.44
C THR A 7 11.58 14.33 -4.08
N ALA A 8 10.34 14.43 -4.56
CA ALA A 8 9.42 15.49 -4.16
C ALA A 8 9.52 15.59 -2.65
N GLN A 9 9.97 16.74 -2.13
CA GLN A 9 10.08 16.94 -0.70
C GLN A 9 8.67 17.00 -0.13
N HIS A 10 8.09 15.83 0.13
CA HIS A 10 6.78 15.72 0.74
C HIS A 10 6.87 16.28 2.15
N PRO A 11 5.88 17.10 2.57
CA PRO A 11 5.90 17.69 3.89
C PRO A 11 5.86 16.59 4.96
N LEU A 12 6.47 16.84 6.13
CA LEU A 12 6.65 15.83 7.18
C LEU A 12 5.32 15.17 7.59
N TRP A 13 4.25 15.95 7.70
CA TRP A 13 2.92 15.44 8.04
C TRP A 13 2.43 14.39 7.03
N ALA A 14 2.68 14.59 5.73
CA ALA A 14 2.23 13.66 4.70
C ALA A 14 3.07 12.37 4.71
N ARG A 15 4.36 12.45 5.06
CA ARG A 15 5.20 11.27 5.28
C ARG A 15 4.75 10.47 6.51
N VAL A 16 4.37 11.17 7.59
CA VAL A 16 3.80 10.55 8.79
C VAL A 16 2.49 9.84 8.46
N LEU A 17 1.59 10.48 7.71
CA LEU A 17 0.35 9.86 7.25
C LEU A 17 0.62 8.64 6.36
N ALA A 18 1.55 8.73 5.41
CA ALA A 18 1.92 7.58 4.57
C ALA A 18 2.49 6.42 5.40
N GLY A 19 3.32 6.72 6.41
CA GLY A 19 3.81 5.71 7.36
C GLY A 19 2.68 5.06 8.17
N LEU A 20 1.70 5.85 8.62
CA LEU A 20 0.53 5.35 9.33
C LEU A 20 -0.32 4.44 8.43
N VAL A 21 -0.60 4.86 7.19
CA VAL A 21 -1.32 4.05 6.19
C VAL A 21 -0.60 2.74 5.94
N LEU A 22 0.73 2.76 5.77
CA LEU A 22 1.53 1.55 5.59
C LEU A 22 1.37 0.57 6.77
N VAL A 23 1.48 1.07 8.01
CA VAL A 23 1.35 0.22 9.21
C VAL A 23 -0.04 -0.37 9.32
N LEU A 24 -1.09 0.44 9.11
CA LEU A 24 -2.48 -0.03 9.17
C LEU A 24 -2.77 -1.07 8.08
N SER A 25 -2.31 -0.84 6.85
CA SER A 25 -2.43 -1.81 5.75
C SER A 25 -1.74 -3.13 6.07
N LEU A 26 -0.54 -3.10 6.66
CA LEU A 26 0.19 -4.32 7.05
C LEU A 26 -0.48 -5.07 8.20
N ILE A 27 -1.04 -4.33 9.18
CA ILE A 27 -1.83 -4.93 10.26
C ILE A 27 -3.09 -5.57 9.69
N TYR A 28 -3.76 -4.94 8.73
CA TYR A 28 -4.97 -5.47 8.09
C TYR A 28 -4.70 -6.77 7.34
N ILE A 29 -3.72 -6.78 6.43
CA ILE A 29 -3.31 -7.98 5.67
C ILE A 29 -2.78 -9.06 6.61
N GLY A 30 -2.06 -8.66 7.67
CA GLY A 30 -1.49 -9.55 8.65
C GLY A 30 -2.47 -10.01 9.72
N ASN A 31 -3.72 -9.54 9.71
CA ASN A 31 -4.72 -9.87 10.72
C ASN A 31 -5.24 -11.30 10.49
N PRO A 32 -4.85 -12.28 11.33
CA PRO A 32 -5.32 -13.66 11.19
C PRO A 32 -6.74 -13.87 11.73
N THR A 33 -7.42 -12.81 12.21
CA THR A 33 -8.84 -12.89 12.63
C THR A 33 -9.84 -12.77 11.47
N GLY A 34 -9.36 -12.73 10.21
CA GLY A 34 -10.15 -12.83 8.98
C GLY A 34 -11.05 -14.07 9.00
N GLY A 35 -12.28 -13.86 9.47
CA GLY A 35 -13.25 -14.93 9.70
C GLY A 35 -14.39 -14.53 10.63
N VAL A 36 -14.17 -13.62 11.58
CA VAL A 36 -15.16 -13.40 12.67
C VAL A 36 -16.18 -12.28 12.35
N VAL A 37 -15.88 -11.38 11.42
CA VAL A 37 -16.77 -10.25 11.04
C VAL A 37 -16.93 -10.10 9.51
N GLU A 38 -16.82 -11.18 8.75
CA GLU A 38 -17.04 -11.17 7.28
C GLU A 38 -18.53 -11.41 6.98
N LEU A 39 -19.37 -10.41 7.27
CA LEU A 39 -20.82 -10.63 7.33
C LEU A 39 -21.57 -10.33 6.02
N LEU A 40 -20.92 -9.84 4.96
CA LEU A 40 -21.69 -9.37 3.79
C LEU A 40 -21.33 -9.93 2.41
N LEU A 41 -20.08 -10.31 2.06
CA LEU A 41 -19.82 -10.90 0.73
C LEU A 41 -18.43 -11.55 0.54
N ASP A 42 -17.65 -11.74 1.60
CA ASP A 42 -16.22 -12.09 1.53
C ASP A 42 -15.91 -13.58 1.29
N ASN A 43 -16.94 -14.43 1.32
CA ASN A 43 -16.76 -15.88 1.20
C ASN A 43 -16.91 -16.38 -0.25
N VAL A 44 -17.03 -15.47 -1.23
CA VAL A 44 -17.19 -15.83 -2.64
C VAL A 44 -15.82 -16.07 -3.25
N PRO A 45 -15.44 -17.33 -3.59
CA PRO A 45 -14.16 -17.60 -4.22
C PRO A 45 -14.01 -16.78 -5.52
N GLY A 46 -12.95 -15.98 -5.59
CA GLY A 46 -12.64 -15.08 -6.71
C GLY A 46 -13.00 -13.60 -6.51
N ILE A 47 -13.83 -13.26 -5.51
CA ILE A 47 -14.25 -11.88 -5.17
C ILE A 47 -14.00 -11.57 -3.68
N GLY A 48 -14.02 -12.59 -2.82
CA GLY A 48 -13.64 -12.48 -1.43
C GLY A 48 -12.16 -12.13 -1.29
N ASN A 49 -11.85 -11.15 -0.46
CA ASN A 49 -10.57 -10.50 -0.20
C ASN A 49 -10.20 -9.28 -1.08
N LEU A 50 -11.20 -8.58 -1.64
CA LEU A 50 -10.95 -7.35 -2.41
C LEU A 50 -10.34 -6.23 -1.54
N ASP A 51 -10.71 -6.20 -0.28
CA ASP A 51 -10.25 -5.30 0.75
C ASP A 51 -8.82 -5.59 1.22
N GLU A 52 -8.39 -6.86 1.34
CA GLU A 52 -6.97 -7.21 1.52
C GLU A 52 -6.15 -6.82 0.29
N GLY A 53 -6.69 -7.00 -0.92
CA GLY A 53 -6.09 -6.53 -2.16
C GLY A 53 -5.91 -5.01 -2.17
N ALA A 54 -6.93 -4.27 -1.72
CA ALA A 54 -6.87 -2.82 -1.56
C ALA A 54 -5.85 -2.41 -0.49
N ALA A 55 -5.80 -3.11 0.64
CA ALA A 55 -4.81 -2.89 1.69
C ALA A 55 -3.38 -3.12 1.19
N ALA A 56 -3.16 -4.17 0.40
CA ALA A 56 -1.86 -4.46 -0.22
C ALA A 56 -1.47 -3.36 -1.22
N TYR A 57 -2.41 -2.90 -2.04
CA TYR A 57 -2.17 -1.79 -2.96
C TYR A 57 -1.81 -0.49 -2.22
N LEU A 58 -2.53 -0.16 -1.15
CA LEU A 58 -2.25 1.00 -0.30
C LEU A 58 -0.86 0.91 0.36
N ALA A 59 -0.46 -0.27 0.84
CA ALA A 59 0.87 -0.49 1.37
C ALA A 59 1.97 -0.22 0.32
N LEU A 60 1.80 -0.74 -0.91
CA LEU A 60 2.76 -0.51 -2.00
C LEU A 60 2.84 0.97 -2.40
N MET A 61 1.69 1.66 -2.45
CA MET A 61 1.65 3.09 -2.75
C MET A 61 2.29 3.93 -1.64
N ALA A 62 2.06 3.58 -0.36
CA ALA A 62 2.68 4.24 0.77
C ALA A 62 4.21 4.05 0.79
N LEU A 63 4.69 2.83 0.50
CA LEU A 63 6.12 2.53 0.33
C LEU A 63 6.74 3.37 -0.79
N ARG A 64 6.09 3.44 -1.95
CA ARG A 64 6.52 4.29 -3.07
C ARG A 64 6.55 5.77 -2.69
N TYR A 65 5.52 6.25 -1.98
CA TYR A 65 5.44 7.63 -1.49
C TYR A 65 6.57 7.97 -0.51
N LEU A 66 6.96 7.00 0.33
CA LEU A 66 8.08 7.13 1.26
C LEU A 66 9.46 7.01 0.59
N GLY A 67 9.51 6.74 -0.72
CA GLY A 67 10.74 6.64 -1.50
C GLY A 67 11.37 5.23 -1.50
N VAL A 68 10.65 4.21 -1.04
CA VAL A 68 11.11 2.83 -1.11
C VAL A 68 11.02 2.34 -2.56
N LYS A 69 12.14 1.85 -3.09
CA LYS A 69 12.20 1.29 -4.44
C LYS A 69 11.60 -0.12 -4.44
N ILE A 70 10.44 -0.27 -5.07
CA ILE A 70 9.77 -1.57 -5.26
C ILE A 70 10.23 -2.15 -6.60
N PRO A 71 10.95 -3.29 -6.63
CA PRO A 71 11.35 -3.93 -7.88
C PRO A 71 10.10 -4.35 -8.68
N GLY A 72 10.05 -4.02 -9.97
CA GLY A 72 8.92 -4.34 -10.85
C GLY A 72 7.78 -3.31 -10.89
N LEU A 73 7.74 -2.33 -9.97
CA LEU A 73 6.72 -1.26 -9.94
C LEU A 73 7.25 0.09 -10.51
N GLY A 74 8.50 0.11 -10.97
CA GLY A 74 9.17 1.26 -11.58
C GLY A 74 8.93 1.30 -13.09
N GLY A 75 8.51 2.46 -13.59
CA GLY A 75 8.11 2.67 -14.99
C GLY A 75 9.05 2.03 -15.99
N ARG A 76 8.47 1.41 -17.02
CA ARG A 76 9.21 1.00 -18.21
C ARG A 76 10.02 2.20 -18.68
N LYS A 77 11.33 2.00 -18.82
CA LYS A 77 12.16 2.92 -19.58
C LYS A 77 11.73 2.77 -21.04
N GLU A 78 10.90 3.69 -21.50
CA GLU A 78 10.82 4.02 -22.92
C GLU A 78 12.05 4.81 -23.32
#